data_AF-A0A7X7MTI4-F1
#
_entry.id   AF-A0A7X7MTI4-F1
#
_cell.length_a   1.000
_cell.length_b   1.000
_cell.length_c   1.000
_cell.angle_alpha   90.00
_cell.angle_beta   90.00
_cell.angle_gamma   90.00
#
_symmetry.space_group_name_H-M   'P 1'
#
loop_
_entity.id
_entity.type
_entity.pdbx_description
1 polymer ?
#
loop_
_entity_poly.entity_id
_entity_poly.type
_entity_poly.pdbx_seq_one_letter_code
_entity_poly.pdbx_strand_id
1 'polypeptide(L)'
;MDPHPSYAPECSDTPLTVKELPQEMQPREEFVRRGAANVADEVLLAILLRTGVPGKNVTELARELLRRYRGLANLCHAEFEELRNLKIKGLGT
;
A
#
# COMPACT_ATOMS: atom_id res chain seq x y z
N MET A 1 -31.29 -28.64 23.70
CA MET A 1 -30.55 -27.35 23.75
C MET A 1 -29.27 -27.58 22.99
N ASP A 2 -29.28 -27.33 21.67
CA ASP A 2 -28.07 -27.32 20.88
C ASP A 2 -27.29 -26.02 21.17
N PRO A 3 -25.97 -26.08 21.41
CA PRO A 3 -25.15 -24.89 21.55
C PRO A 3 -25.05 -24.14 20.22
N HIS A 4 -25.31 -22.83 20.25
CA HIS A 4 -25.18 -21.94 19.10
C HIS A 4 -23.73 -21.97 18.55
N PRO A 5 -23.53 -22.31 17.27
CA PRO A 5 -22.23 -22.14 16.62
C PRO A 5 -22.12 -20.71 16.06
N SER A 6 -20.88 -20.25 15.94
CA SER A 6 -20.47 -19.09 15.14
C SER A 6 -20.50 -17.73 15.87
N TYR A 7 -19.65 -17.60 16.89
CA TYR A 7 -18.81 -16.40 16.91
C TYR A 7 -17.69 -16.64 15.88
N ALA A 8 -17.60 -15.74 14.90
CA ALA A 8 -16.69 -15.79 13.75
C ALA A 8 -15.22 -15.97 14.19
N PRO A 9 -14.36 -16.56 13.34
CA PRO A 9 -12.96 -16.76 13.68
C PRO A 9 -12.28 -15.41 13.90
N GLU A 10 -11.41 -15.40 14.89
CA GLU A 10 -10.54 -14.30 15.29
C GLU A 10 -9.87 -13.70 14.05
N CYS A 11 -9.98 -12.37 13.88
CA CYS A 11 -9.40 -11.65 12.76
C CYS A 11 -7.88 -11.80 12.81
N SER A 12 -7.33 -12.78 12.09
CA SER A 12 -5.90 -12.98 11.96
C SER A 12 -5.33 -11.79 11.20
N ASP A 13 -4.57 -10.95 11.92
CA ASP A 13 -3.95 -9.66 11.56
C ASP A 13 -2.93 -9.76 10.40
N THR A 14 -3.33 -10.40 9.29
CA THR A 14 -2.51 -10.51 8.08
C THR A 14 -2.90 -9.36 7.15
N PRO A 15 -1.95 -8.48 6.75
CA PRO A 15 -2.27 -7.37 5.88
C PRO A 15 -2.79 -7.91 4.55
N LEU A 16 -4.02 -7.51 4.21
CA LEU A 16 -4.69 -7.90 2.97
C LEU A 16 -3.77 -7.62 1.78
N THR A 17 -3.61 -8.59 0.91
CA THR A 17 -2.94 -8.37 -0.37
C THR A 17 -3.78 -7.45 -1.23
N VAL A 18 -3.16 -6.80 -2.22
CA VAL A 18 -3.88 -5.91 -3.15
C VAL A 18 -5.04 -6.64 -3.84
N LYS A 19 -4.88 -7.93 -4.12
CA LYS A 19 -5.91 -8.74 -4.79
C LYS A 19 -7.12 -9.03 -3.90
N GLU A 20 -6.95 -8.99 -2.59
CA GLU A 20 -8.01 -9.20 -1.60
C GLU A 20 -8.74 -7.90 -1.24
N LEU A 21 -8.22 -6.75 -1.66
CA LEU A 21 -8.95 -5.49 -1.57
C LEU A 21 -10.19 -5.53 -2.48
N PRO A 22 -11.31 -4.92 -2.06
CA PRO A 22 -12.42 -4.65 -2.95
C PRO A 22 -11.91 -4.03 -4.25
N GLN A 23 -12.43 -4.48 -5.39
CA GLN A 23 -11.91 -4.09 -6.71
C GLN A 23 -11.80 -2.57 -6.84
N GLU A 24 -12.78 -1.82 -6.34
CA GLU A 24 -12.80 -0.35 -6.38
C GLU A 24 -11.71 0.37 -5.56
N MET A 25 -11.05 -0.36 -4.65
CA MET A 25 -9.93 0.09 -3.80
C MET A 25 -8.58 -0.41 -4.31
N GLN A 26 -8.56 -1.29 -5.32
CA GLN A 26 -7.32 -1.74 -5.93
C GLN A 26 -6.70 -0.55 -6.70
N PRO A 27 -5.40 -0.24 -6.52
CA PRO A 27 -4.85 1.03 -6.99
C PRO A 27 -5.09 1.33 -8.48
N ARG A 28 -4.91 0.31 -9.33
CA ARG A 28 -5.10 0.43 -10.77
C ARG A 28 -6.57 0.65 -11.15
N GLU A 29 -7.46 -0.10 -10.54
CA GLU A 29 -8.90 -0.01 -10.80
C GLU A 29 -9.46 1.31 -10.28
N GLU A 30 -9.02 1.75 -9.10
CA GLU A 30 -9.35 3.06 -8.55
C GLU A 30 -8.89 4.19 -9.47
N PHE A 31 -7.66 4.10 -10.00
CA PHE A 31 -7.13 5.06 -10.97
C PHE A 31 -7.92 5.09 -12.28
N VAL A 32 -8.26 3.92 -12.84
CA VAL A 32 -9.08 3.84 -14.07
C VAL A 32 -10.46 4.46 -13.84
N ARG A 33 -11.06 4.23 -12.67
CA ARG A 33 -12.40 4.71 -12.33
C ARG A 33 -12.45 6.22 -12.04
N ARG A 34 -11.49 6.74 -11.26
CA ARG A 34 -11.51 8.14 -10.77
C ARG A 34 -10.68 9.07 -11.64
N GLY A 35 -9.67 8.56 -12.34
CA GLY A 35 -8.68 9.34 -13.09
C GLY A 35 -7.60 9.96 -12.18
N ALA A 36 -6.48 10.36 -12.81
CA ALA A 36 -5.28 10.84 -12.11
C ALA A 36 -5.53 12.03 -11.16
N ALA A 37 -6.40 12.95 -11.54
CA ALA A 37 -6.70 14.15 -10.75
C ALA A 37 -7.55 13.87 -9.49
N ASN A 38 -8.18 12.69 -9.38
CA ASN A 38 -9.15 12.37 -8.33
C ASN A 38 -8.73 11.17 -7.47
N VAL A 39 -7.47 10.72 -7.57
CA VAL A 39 -6.90 9.70 -6.69
C VAL A 39 -5.88 10.32 -5.76
N ALA A 40 -5.69 9.71 -4.60
CA ALA A 40 -4.67 10.13 -3.66
C ALA A 40 -3.26 9.78 -4.18
N ASP A 41 -2.25 10.56 -3.79
CA ASP A 41 -0.84 10.33 -4.14
C ASP A 41 -0.38 8.90 -3.80
N GLU A 42 -0.91 8.31 -2.72
CA GLU A 42 -0.61 6.94 -2.32
C GLU A 42 -1.04 5.91 -3.36
N VAL A 43 -2.15 6.14 -4.06
CA VAL A 43 -2.63 5.28 -5.15
C VAL A 43 -1.71 5.40 -6.36
N LEU A 44 -1.33 6.63 -6.72
CA LEU A 44 -0.41 6.89 -7.82
C LEU A 44 0.95 6.24 -7.57
N LEU A 45 1.52 6.47 -6.38
CA LEU A 45 2.80 5.89 -5.99
C LEU A 45 2.71 4.35 -5.92
N ALA A 46 1.61 3.80 -5.41
CA ALA A 46 1.38 2.37 -5.37
C ALA A 46 1.41 1.72 -6.77
N ILE A 47 0.84 2.38 -7.77
CA ILE A 47 0.89 1.91 -9.17
C ILE A 47 2.34 1.89 -9.67
N LEU A 48 3.12 2.93 -9.38
CA LEU A 48 4.52 3.03 -9.79
C LEU A 48 5.42 1.99 -9.11
N LEU A 49 5.20 1.73 -7.82
CA LEU A 49 5.93 0.71 -7.07
C LEU A 49 5.61 -0.71 -7.54
N ARG A 50 4.41 -0.94 -8.11
CA ARG A 50 3.87 -2.21 -8.66
C ARG A 50 3.69 -3.36 -7.67
N THR A 51 4.54 -3.47 -6.66
CA THR A 51 4.58 -4.58 -5.71
C THR A 51 4.87 -4.07 -4.31
N GLY A 52 4.22 -4.68 -3.32
CA GLY A 52 4.53 -4.46 -1.92
C GLY A 52 5.77 -5.26 -1.48
N VAL A 53 5.95 -5.34 -0.17
CA VAL A 53 6.99 -6.14 0.47
C VAL A 53 6.35 -7.17 1.41
N PRO A 54 7.09 -8.20 1.86
CA PRO A 54 6.55 -9.14 2.83
C PRO A 54 5.98 -8.40 4.06
N GLY A 55 4.74 -8.70 4.42
CA GLY A 55 4.04 -8.04 5.54
C GLY A 55 3.51 -6.63 5.25
N LYS A 56 3.53 -6.16 4.00
CA LYS A 56 2.94 -4.87 3.62
C LYS A 56 2.56 -4.82 2.15
N ASN A 57 1.28 -4.56 1.85
CA ASN A 57 0.86 -4.40 0.46
C ASN A 57 1.42 -3.09 -0.14
N VAL A 58 1.33 -2.94 -1.46
CA VAL A 58 1.94 -1.81 -2.16
C VAL A 58 1.31 -0.46 -1.80
N THR A 59 0.03 -0.43 -1.47
CA THR A 59 -0.69 0.78 -1.05
C THR A 59 -0.22 1.24 0.33
N GLU A 60 -0.04 0.30 1.26
CA GLU A 60 0.51 0.59 2.58
C GLU A 60 1.96 1.06 2.50
N LEU A 61 2.78 0.46 1.63
CA LEU A 61 4.16 0.87 1.40
C LEU A 61 4.22 2.30 0.83
N ALA A 62 3.41 2.61 -0.17
CA ALA A 62 3.30 3.94 -0.74
C ALA A 62 2.91 4.98 0.33
N ARG A 63 1.91 4.66 1.16
CA ARG A 63 1.48 5.53 2.25
C ARG A 63 2.57 5.77 3.29
N GLU A 64 3.33 4.74 3.66
CA GLU A 64 4.45 4.90 4.60
C GLU A 64 5.52 5.83 4.02
N LEU A 65 5.91 5.65 2.75
CA LEU A 65 6.89 6.49 2.09
C LEU A 65 6.43 7.96 2.06
N LEU A 66 5.19 8.21 1.64
CA LEU A 66 4.63 9.56 1.63
C LEU A 66 4.59 10.19 3.02
N ARG A 67 4.26 9.42 4.07
CA ARG A 67 4.30 9.91 5.46
C ARG A 67 5.72 10.25 5.91
N ARG A 68 6.68 9.36 5.65
CA ARG A 68 8.09 9.53 6.05
C ARG A 68 8.71 10.78 5.40
N TYR A 69 8.45 10.99 4.12
CA TYR A 69 8.98 12.13 3.37
C TYR A 69 8.06 13.36 3.41
N ARG A 70 6.87 13.28 4.04
CA ARG A 70 5.88 14.37 4.12
C ARG A 70 5.37 14.83 2.75
N GLY A 71 5.10 13.87 1.86
CA GLY A 71 4.52 14.09 0.55
C GLY A 71 5.44 13.67 -0.60
N LEU A 72 4.87 13.67 -1.81
CA LEU A 72 5.54 13.19 -3.01
C LEU A 72 6.72 14.08 -3.43
N ALA A 73 6.58 15.40 -3.32
CA ALA A 73 7.63 16.35 -3.70
C ALA A 73 8.96 16.06 -2.97
N ASN A 74 8.91 15.92 -1.65
CA ASN A 74 10.08 15.61 -0.83
C ASN A 74 10.60 14.19 -1.08
N LEU A 75 9.72 13.21 -1.33
CA LEU A 75 10.14 11.86 -1.71
C LEU A 75 10.93 11.88 -3.04
N CYS A 76 10.51 12.69 -4.01
CA CYS A 76 11.24 12.86 -5.27
C CYS A 76 12.60 13.56 -5.11
N HIS A 77 12.80 14.32 -4.04
CA HIS A 77 14.08 14.94 -3.70
C HIS A 77 15.00 14.03 -2.87
N ALA A 78 14.51 12.86 -2.42
CA ALA A 78 15.32 11.93 -1.65
C ALA A 78 16.47 11.38 -2.49
N GLU A 79 17.68 11.43 -1.94
CA GLU A 79 18.85 10.87 -2.58
C GLU A 79 18.82 9.33 -2.54
N PHE A 80 19.53 8.70 -3.47
CA PHE A 80 19.63 7.24 -3.55
C PHE A 80 20.08 6.62 -2.23
N GLU A 81 21.03 7.24 -1.54
CA GLU A 81 21.54 6.79 -0.25
C GLU A 81 20.47 6.84 0.85
N GLU A 82 19.62 7.86 0.87
CA GLU A 82 18.52 7.97 1.81
C GLU A 82 17.52 6.82 1.61
N LEU A 83 17.15 6.55 0.35
CA LEU A 83 16.24 5.46 0.00
C LEU A 83 16.84 4.08 0.36
N ARG A 84 18.12 3.87 0.05
CA ARG A 84 18.85 2.64 0.41
C ARG A 84 18.94 2.42 1.92
N ASN A 85 19.05 3.50 2.68
CA ASN A 85 19.12 3.44 4.14
C ASN A 85 17.78 3.10 4.80
N LEU A 86 16.65 3.13 4.06
CA LEU A 86 15.36 2.63 4.55
C LEU A 86 15.34 1.10 4.70
N LYS A 87 16.28 0.38 4.08
CA LYS A 87 16.38 -1.10 4.11
C LYS A 87 15.08 -1.80 3.68
N ILE A 88 14.33 -1.17 2.78
CA ILE A 88 13.14 -1.75 2.18
C ILE A 88 13.59 -2.65 1.02
N LYS A 89 13.20 -3.93 1.07
CA LYS A 89 13.55 -4.89 0.01
C LYS A 89 13.03 -4.40 -1.35
N GLY A 90 13.94 -4.26 -2.32
CA GLY A 90 13.61 -3.80 -3.68
C GLY A 90 13.60 -2.29 -3.86
N LEU A 91 13.93 -1.49 -2.84
CA LEU A 91 14.04 -0.03 -2.92
C LEU A 91 15.48 0.40 -2.61
N GLY A 92 16.16 1.00 -3.58
CA GLY A 92 17.57 1.39 -3.43
C GLY A 92 18.54 0.22 -3.28
N THR A 93 18.09 -1.00 -3.63
CA THR A 93 18.85 -2.26 -3.63
C THR A 93 19.54 -2.52 -4.95
#